data_AF-A0A0J9EDT0-F1
#
_entry.id   AF-A0A0J9EDT0-F1
#
_cell.length_a   1.000
_cell.length_b   1.000
_cell.length_c   1.000
_cell.angle_alpha   90.00
_cell.angle_beta   90.00
_cell.angle_gamma   90.00
#
_symmetry.space_group_name_H-M   'P 1'
#
loop_
_entity.id
_entity.type
_entity.pdbx_description
1 polymer ?
#
loop_
_entity_poly.entity_id
_entity_poly.type
_entity_poly.pdbx_seq_one_letter_code
_entity_poly.pdbx_strand_id
1 'polypeptide(L)' 'MHARGRVMRSRIMLIGLAVMVIFAIAASIYGLGRESAQVDVMEQNQEAGDAADQASSVFERCIDGGGVFDFATGQCRGR' A
#
# COMPACT_ATOMS: atom_id res chain seq x y z
N MET A 1 19.01 -29.52 -46.29
CA MET A 1 19.22 -29.40 -44.82
C MET A 1 18.98 -27.98 -44.27
N HIS A 2 18.89 -26.93 -45.12
CA HIS A 2 18.74 -25.52 -44.66
C HIS A 2 17.35 -25.10 -44.14
N ALA A 3 16.26 -25.74 -44.57
CA ALA A 3 14.90 -25.34 -44.16
C ALA A 3 14.60 -25.70 -42.69
N ARG A 4 15.07 -26.86 -42.24
CA ARG A 4 14.79 -27.40 -40.90
C ARG A 4 15.43 -26.57 -39.77
N GLY A 5 16.64 -26.06 -40.00
CA GLY A 5 17.32 -25.15 -39.06
C GLY A 5 16.68 -23.76 -38.99
N ARG A 6 16.08 -23.28 -40.08
CA ARG A 6 15.38 -21.98 -40.11
C ARG A 6 14.07 -22.03 -39.29
N VAL A 7 13.30 -23.10 -39.45
CA VAL A 7 12.06 -23.33 -38.68
C VAL A 7 12.36 -23.51 -37.18
N MET A 8 13.43 -24.23 -36.84
CA MET A 8 13.83 -24.43 -35.45
C MET A 8 14.29 -23.12 -34.78
N ARG A 9 15.03 -22.26 -35.51
CA ARG A 9 15.39 -20.91 -35.04
C ARG A 9 14.17 -20.02 -34.84
N SER A 10 13.21 -20.02 -35.77
CA SER A 10 11.97 -19.27 -35.60
C SER A 10 11.15 -19.73 -34.39
N ARG A 11 11.10 -21.04 -34.13
CA ARG A 11 10.43 -21.57 -32.93
C ARG A 11 11.10 -21.13 -31.63
N ILE A 12 12.43 -21.17 -31.59
CA ILE A 12 13.19 -20.69 -30.41
C ILE A 12 12.95 -19.20 -30.18
N MET A 13 12.94 -18.38 -31.24
CA MET A 13 12.62 -16.96 -31.12
C MET A 13 11.21 -16.72 -30.59
N LEU A 14 10.21 -17.44 -31.10
CA LEU A 14 8.83 -17.31 -30.64
C LEU A 14 8.65 -17.70 -29.17
N ILE A 15 9.32 -18.77 -28.73
CA ILE A 15 9.31 -19.18 -27.33
C ILE A 15 9.98 -18.11 -26.46
N GLY A 16 11.14 -17.59 -26.88
CA GLY A 16 11.81 -16.51 -26.17
C GLY A 16 10.93 -15.26 -26.04
N LEU A 17 10.24 -14.88 -27.11
CA LEU A 17 9.30 -13.75 -27.09
C LEU A 17 8.14 -14.00 -26.12
N ALA A 18 7.56 -15.19 -26.13
CA ALA A 18 6.47 -15.56 -25.22
C ALA A 18 6.90 -15.48 -23.75
N VAL A 19 8.11 -15.96 -23.42
CA VAL A 19 8.66 -15.88 -22.06
C VAL A 19 8.87 -14.42 -21.64
N MET A 20 9.40 -13.58 -22.53
CA MET A 20 9.59 -12.15 -22.24
C MET A 20 8.26 -11.43 -21.95
N VAL A 21 7.21 -11.74 -22.71
CA VAL A 21 5.87 -11.18 -22.49
C VAL A 21 5.31 -11.61 -21.12
N ILE A 22 5.42 -12.89 -20.78
CA ILE A 22 4.98 -13.40 -19.47
C ILE A 22 5.72 -12.68 -18.34
N PHE A 23 7.04 -12.51 -18.47
CA PHE A 23 7.85 -11.85 -17.46
C PHE A 23 7.49 -10.37 -17.30
N ALA A 24 7.23 -9.67 -18.40
CA ALA A 24 6.80 -8.28 -18.38
C ALA A 24 5.44 -8.11 -17.68
N ILE A 25 4.49 -9.01 -17.92
CA ILE A 25 3.18 -9.01 -17.25
C ILE A 25 3.33 -9.30 -15.75
N ALA A 26 4.15 -10.29 -15.38
CA ALA A 26 4.37 -10.61 -13.98
C ALA A 26 5.03 -9.43 -13.22
N ALA A 27 6.02 -8.79 -13.84
CA ALA A 27 6.69 -7.63 -13.27
C ALA A 27 5.76 -6.42 -13.11
N SER A 28 4.85 -6.18 -14.08
CA SER A 28 3.90 -5.08 -13.99
C SER A 28 2.86 -5.31 -12.88
N ILE A 29 2.32 -6.53 -12.75
CA ILE A 29 1.40 -6.88 -11.67
C ILE A 29 2.08 -6.71 -10.31
N TYR A 30 3.32 -7.18 -10.17
CA TYR A 30 4.07 -7.04 -8.92
C TYR A 30 4.37 -5.58 -8.59
N GLY A 31 4.73 -4.77 -9.58
CA GLY A 31 4.95 -3.33 -9.42
C GLY A 31 3.69 -2.60 -8.99
N LEU A 32 2.58 -2.81 -9.69
CA LEU A 32 1.28 -2.18 -9.41
C LEU A 32 0.75 -2.57 -8.02
N GLY A 33 0.85 -3.85 -7.64
CA GLY A 33 0.43 -4.30 -6.30
C GLY A 33 1.28 -3.72 -5.17
N ARG A 34 2.57 -3.45 -5.43
CA ARG A 34 3.45 -2.78 -4.47
C ARG A 34 3.15 -1.29 -4.33
N GLU A 35 2.73 -0.64 -5.39
CA GLU A 35 2.39 0.78 -5.38
C GLU A 35 1.05 0.99 -4.66
N SER A 36 0.02 0.18 -4.97
CA SER A 36 -1.27 0.27 -4.30
C SER A 36 -1.19 0.02 -2.80
N ALA A 37 -0.50 -1.05 -2.37
CA ALA A 37 -0.35 -1.35 -0.95
C ALA A 37 0.48 -0.30 -0.19
N GLN A 38 1.42 0.37 -0.86
CA GLN A 38 2.17 1.46 -0.22
C GLN A 38 1.32 2.72 -0.06
N VAL A 39 0.48 3.03 -1.06
CA VAL A 39 -0.46 4.16 -0.97
C VAL A 39 -1.47 3.91 0.15
N ASP A 40 -2.09 2.73 0.20
CA ASP A 40 -3.08 2.39 1.22
C ASP A 40 -2.48 2.44 2.63
N VAL A 41 -1.25 1.92 2.82
CA VAL A 41 -0.58 1.95 4.12
C VAL A 41 -0.19 3.37 4.52
N MET A 42 0.22 4.21 3.58
CA MET A 42 0.60 5.59 3.88
C MET A 42 -0.61 6.45 4.23
N GLU A 43 -1.74 6.25 3.54
CA GLU A 43 -3.02 6.89 3.85
C GLU A 43 -3.53 6.43 5.24
N GLN A 44 -3.55 5.13 5.51
CA GLN A 44 -3.95 4.59 6.81
C GLN A 44 -3.06 5.09 7.97
N ASN A 45 -1.76 5.22 7.74
CA ASN A 45 -0.84 5.74 8.77
C ASN A 45 -1.04 7.24 9.02
N GLN A 46 -1.35 8.02 7.99
CA GLN A 46 -1.70 9.43 8.18
C GLN A 46 -3.01 9.56 8.96
N GLU A 47 -4.05 8.81 8.59
CA GLU A 47 -5.32 8.81 9.32
C GLU A 47 -5.15 8.39 10.78
N ALA A 48 -4.33 7.36 11.05
CA ALA A 48 -4.03 6.92 12.40
C ALA A 48 -3.25 7.99 13.20
N GLY A 49 -2.31 8.68 12.55
CA GLY A 49 -1.57 9.80 13.13
C GLY A 49 -2.49 10.95 13.51
N ASP A 50 -3.31 11.41 12.56
CA ASP A 50 -4.27 12.50 12.76
C ASP A 50 -5.28 12.17 13.86
N ALA A 51 -5.75 10.92 13.92
CA ALA A 51 -6.64 10.46 14.99
C ALA A 51 -5.96 10.47 16.36
N ALA A 52 -4.68 10.07 16.43
CA ALA A 52 -3.90 10.09 17.67
C ALA A 52 -3.63 11.53 18.14
N ASP A 53 -3.25 12.43 17.23
CA ASP A 53 -3.02 13.84 17.53
C ASP A 53 -4.32 14.53 17.99
N GLN A 54 -5.44 14.21 17.34
CA GLN A 54 -6.75 14.72 17.76
C GLN A 54 -7.13 14.22 19.16
N ALA A 55 -6.92 12.93 19.45
CA ALA A 55 -7.18 12.38 20.78
C ALA A 55 -6.31 13.03 21.86
N SER A 56 -5.01 13.23 21.57
CA SER A 56 -4.09 13.94 22.46
C SER A 56 -4.55 15.38 22.72
N SER A 57 -4.92 16.11 21.67
CA SER A 57 -5.42 17.48 21.78
C SER A 57 -6.72 17.58 22.59
N VAL A 58 -7.63 16.60 22.47
CA VAL A 58 -8.85 16.56 23.28
C VAL A 58 -8.52 16.30 24.74
N PHE A 59 -7.60 15.38 25.02
CA PHE A 59 -7.13 15.08 26.37
C PHE A 59 -6.48 16.31 27.03
N GLU A 60 -5.51 16.94 26.36
CA GLU A 60 -4.80 18.12 26.87
C GLU A 60 -5.78 19.25 27.21
N ARG A 61 -6.68 19.60 26.27
CA ARG A 61 -7.70 20.63 26.51
C ARG A 61 -8.63 20.31 27.67
N CYS A 62 -8.90 19.02 27.92
CA CYS A 62 -9.71 18.61 29.05
C CYS A 62 -8.99 18.87 30.39
N ILE A 63 -7.72 18.44 30.47
CA ILE A 63 -6.90 18.60 31.67
C ILE A 63 -6.60 20.06 31.94
N ASP A 64 -6.21 20.83 30.92
CA ASP A 64 -5.93 22.27 31.03
C ASP A 64 -7.17 23.07 31.45
N GLY A 65 -8.36 22.59 31.07
CA GLY A 65 -9.64 23.15 31.48
C GLY A 65 -10.08 22.77 32.90
N GLY A 66 -9.29 21.97 33.63
CA GLY A 66 -9.63 21.47 34.96
C GLY A 66 -10.64 20.32 34.99
N GLY A 67 -10.95 19.75 33.82
CA GLY A 67 -11.87 18.63 33.68
C GLY A 67 -11.21 17.28 33.98
N VAL A 68 -12.04 16.24 34.09
CA VAL A 68 -11.62 14.85 34.22
C VAL A 68 -11.92 14.12 32.92
N PHE A 69 -10.88 13.57 32.30
CA PHE A 69 -11.01 12.83 31.05
C PHE A 69 -11.50 11.39 31.29
N ASP A 70 -12.52 10.96 30.56
CA ASP A 70 -13.01 9.58 30.55
C ASP A 70 -12.44 8.82 29.34
N PHE A 71 -11.48 7.93 29.62
CA PHE A 71 -10.85 7.09 28.61
C PHE A 71 -11.77 6.04 27.98
N ALA A 72 -12.86 5.65 28.65
CA ALA A 72 -13.81 4.68 28.11
C ALA A 72 -14.72 5.31 27.04
N THR A 73 -15.00 6.61 27.14
CA THR A 73 -15.91 7.32 26.23
C THR A 73 -15.23 8.37 25.35
N GLY A 74 -13.97 8.72 25.64
CA GLY A 74 -13.25 9.80 24.96
C GLY A 74 -13.77 11.19 25.30
N GLN A 75 -14.57 11.33 26.37
CA GLN A 75 -15.25 12.58 26.73
C GLN A 75 -14.59 13.24 27.93
N CYS A 76 -14.60 14.58 27.93
CA CYS A 76 -14.22 15.37 29.09
C CYS A 76 -15.43 15.62 30.00
N ARG A 77 -15.31 15.37 31.30
CA ARG A 77 -16.35 15.62 32.30
C ARG A 77 -15.95 16.74 33.26
N GLY A 78 -16.96 17.48 33.75
CA GLY A 78 -16.78 18.44 34.85
C GLY A 78 -16.24 19.81 34.45
N ARG A 79 -16.72 20.36 33.32
CA ARG A 79 -16.50 21.76 32.96
C ARG A 79 -17.30 22.70 33.86
#